data_AF-A0A425W1A0-F1
#
_entry.id   AF-A0A425W1A0-F1
#
_cell.length_a   1.000
_cell.length_b   1.000
_cell.length_c   1.000
_cell.angle_alpha   90.00
_cell.angle_beta   90.00
_cell.angle_gamma   90.00
#
_symmetry.space_group_name_H-M   'P 1'
#
loop_
_entity.id
_entity.type
_entity.pdbx_description
1 polymer ?
#
loop_
_entity_poly.entity_id
_entity_poly.type
_entity_poly.pdbx_seq_one_letter_code
_entity_poly.pdbx_strand_id
1 'polypeptide(L)'
;RWRMVDQDLSPLTTTEAFYLATQGGGQVYGKVGSFDWGYDADILVLDDSALATPIELTLSQRFERYMYLADEGGHLVDKFVAGQRIDLS
;
A
#
# COMPACT_ATOMS: atom_id res chain seq x y z
N ARG A 1 -26.53 -15.94 2.92
CA ARG A 1 -26.83 -14.65 3.59
C ARG A 1 -25.51 -14.03 4.04
N TRP A 2 -24.86 -13.24 3.18
CA TRP A 2 -23.45 -12.78 3.36
C TRP A 2 -23.32 -11.29 3.70
N ARG A 3 -24.41 -10.62 4.06
CA ARG A 3 -24.36 -9.27 4.65
C ARG A 3 -24.95 -9.30 6.05
N MET A 4 -24.06 -9.30 7.03
CA MET A 4 -24.19 -8.39 8.16
C MET A 4 -23.11 -7.35 7.96
N VAL A 5 -23.45 -6.28 7.25
CA VAL A 5 -22.67 -5.06 7.32
C VAL A 5 -23.71 -4.00 7.56
N ASP A 6 -23.74 -3.54 8.80
CA ASP A 6 -24.45 -2.34 9.20
C ASP A 6 -24.28 -1.28 8.09
N GLN A 7 -25.40 -0.88 7.48
CA GLN A 7 -25.40 0.06 6.36
C GLN A 7 -25.20 1.50 6.86
N ASP A 8 -25.24 1.72 8.17
CA ASP A 8 -24.99 3.03 8.78
C ASP A 8 -23.49 3.32 8.92
N LEU A 9 -22.62 2.32 8.69
CA LEU A 9 -21.17 2.49 8.70
C LEU A 9 -20.64 2.93 7.34
N SER A 10 -19.88 4.02 7.35
CA SER A 10 -19.10 4.46 6.18
C SER A 10 -18.04 3.42 5.81
N PRO A 11 -17.78 3.20 4.50
CA PRO A 11 -16.65 2.38 4.07
C PRO A 11 -15.33 3.04 4.44
N LEU A 12 -14.28 2.22 4.57
CA LEU A 12 -12.92 2.73 4.74
C LEU A 12 -12.50 3.52 3.49
N THR A 13 -11.86 4.65 3.73
CA THR A 13 -11.11 5.37 2.71
C THR A 13 -9.82 4.62 2.35
N THR A 14 -9.27 4.90 1.18
CA THR A 14 -7.98 4.35 0.74
C THR A 14 -6.86 4.65 1.74
N THR A 15 -6.85 5.85 2.33
CA THR A 15 -5.87 6.22 3.37
C THR A 15 -6.05 5.42 4.66
N GLU A 16 -7.27 5.19 5.13
CA GLU A 16 -7.52 4.37 6.32
C GLU A 16 -7.14 2.91 6.08
N ALA A 17 -7.48 2.36 4.91
CA ALA A 17 -7.08 1.01 4.52
C ALA A 17 -5.54 0.89 4.45
N PHE A 18 -4.86 1.88 3.87
CA PHE A 18 -3.40 1.92 3.82
C PHE A 18 -2.76 2.04 5.20
N TYR A 19 -3.32 2.86 6.09
CA TYR A 19 -2.87 2.98 7.48
C TYR A 19 -2.96 1.62 8.19
N LEU A 20 -4.11 0.95 8.10
CA LEU A 20 -4.30 -0.38 8.72
C LEU A 20 -3.32 -1.41 8.16
N ALA A 21 -2.99 -1.35 6.87
CA ALA A 21 -2.04 -2.25 6.22
C ALA A 21 -0.57 -1.95 6.54
N THR A 22 -0.26 -0.75 7.06
CA THR A 22 1.11 -0.28 7.29
C THR A 22 1.32 0.12 8.75
N GLN A 23 1.37 1.41 9.09
CA GLN A 23 1.70 1.89 10.43
C GLN A 23 0.70 1.39 11.49
N GLY A 24 -0.59 1.35 11.17
CA GLY A 24 -1.64 0.88 12.08
C GLY A 24 -1.47 -0.60 12.43
N GLY A 25 -1.33 -1.46 11.42
CA GLY A 25 -1.09 -2.89 11.61
C GLY A 25 0.34 -3.21 12.08
N GLY A 26 1.31 -2.36 11.79
CA GLY A 26 2.72 -2.53 12.14
C GLY A 26 3.00 -2.33 13.63
N GLN A 27 2.22 -1.48 14.30
CA GLN A 27 2.40 -1.17 15.73
C GLN A 27 2.38 -2.40 16.65
N VAL A 28 1.69 -3.49 16.28
CA VAL A 28 1.70 -4.75 17.05
C VAL A 28 3.02 -5.53 16.92
N TYR A 29 3.85 -5.20 15.94
CA TYR A 29 5.15 -5.85 15.68
C TYR A 29 6.35 -4.98 16.09
N GLY A 30 6.15 -3.69 16.32
CA GLY A 30 7.20 -2.77 16.75
C GLY A 30 7.15 -1.44 15.99
N LYS A 31 8.31 -0.82 15.80
CA LYS A 31 8.46 0.41 15.00
C LYS A 31 8.63 0.03 13.53
N VAL A 32 7.54 -0.41 12.89
CA VAL A 32 7.50 -0.80 11.47
C VAL A 32 6.31 -0.15 10.76
N GLY A 33 6.32 -0.13 9.43
CA GLY A 33 5.20 0.36 8.62
C GLY A 33 5.09 1.89 8.49
N SER A 34 6.10 2.65 8.90
CA SER A 34 6.22 4.10 8.67
C SER A 34 7.64 4.46 8.24
N PHE A 35 7.81 5.56 7.52
CA PHE A 35 9.12 6.16 7.23
C PHE A 35 9.61 7.12 8.33
N ASP A 36 8.98 7.08 9.51
CA ASP A 36 9.42 7.86 10.67
C ASP A 36 10.79 7.41 11.18
N TRP A 37 11.54 8.35 11.76
CA TRP A 37 12.84 8.06 12.35
C TRP A 37 12.76 6.98 13.43
N GLY A 38 13.68 6.00 13.33
CA GLY A 38 13.76 4.89 14.27
C GLY A 38 12.78 3.75 14.00
N TYR A 39 12.11 3.75 12.84
CA TYR A 39 11.39 2.60 12.31
C TYR A 39 12.31 1.75 11.42
N ASP A 40 12.05 0.44 11.36
CA ASP A 40 12.77 -0.43 10.45
C ASP A 40 12.43 -0.06 9.00
N ALA A 41 13.44 -0.11 8.14
CA ALA A 41 13.31 0.18 6.72
C ALA A 41 12.70 -1.02 5.97
N ASP A 42 11.43 -1.29 6.26
CA ASP A 42 10.57 -2.22 5.53
C ASP A 42 9.88 -1.48 4.39
N ILE A 43 10.33 -1.70 3.16
CA ILE A 43 9.98 -0.85 2.01
C ILE A 43 9.54 -1.72 0.84
N LEU A 44 8.48 -1.30 0.15
CA LEU A 44 8.11 -1.81 -1.17
C LEU A 44 8.30 -0.70 -2.20
N VAL A 45 8.93 -1.01 -3.32
CA VAL A 45 9.04 -0.11 -4.47
C VAL A 45 8.07 -0.60 -5.53
N LEU A 46 7.08 0.25 -5.81
CA LEU A 46 5.98 -0.04 -6.72
C LEU A 46 6.22 0.71 -8.03
N ASP A 47 6.13 0.00 -9.14
CA ASP A 47 6.14 0.56 -10.48
C ASP A 47 4.74 0.45 -11.09
N ASP A 48 4.09 1.60 -11.31
CA ASP A 48 2.77 1.73 -11.93
C ASP A 48 2.83 2.24 -13.38
N SER A 49 4.02 2.30 -13.99
CA SER A 49 4.23 2.93 -15.30
C SER A 49 3.53 2.21 -16.45
N ALA A 50 3.32 0.89 -16.35
CA ALA A 50 2.59 0.12 -17.36
C ALA A 50 1.06 0.28 -17.26
N LEU A 51 0.55 0.85 -16.16
CA LEU A 51 -0.84 1.25 -16.08
C LEU A 51 -0.99 2.54 -16.90
N ALA A 52 -1.43 2.45 -18.14
CA ALA A 52 -1.65 3.64 -18.97
C ALA A 52 -2.81 4.50 -18.44
N THR A 53 -2.70 5.82 -18.57
CA THR A 53 -3.78 6.77 -18.25
C THR A 53 -3.63 8.03 -19.13
N PRO A 54 -4.73 8.61 -19.65
CA PRO A 54 -4.66 9.81 -20.49
C PRO A 54 -4.58 11.11 -19.67
N ILE A 55 -4.68 11.03 -18.34
CA ILE A 55 -4.66 12.18 -17.45
C ILE A 55 -3.45 12.14 -16.51
N GLU A 56 -2.97 13.33 -16.13
CA GLU A 56 -1.98 13.45 -15.06
C GLU A 56 -2.63 13.12 -13.71
N LEU A 57 -1.96 12.28 -12.93
CA LEU A 57 -2.43 11.81 -11.64
C LEU A 57 -1.51 12.30 -10.53
N THR A 58 -2.11 12.72 -9.42
CA THR A 58 -1.38 12.95 -8.17
C THR A 58 -0.81 11.64 -7.63
N LEU A 59 0.16 11.72 -6.71
CA LEU A 59 0.72 10.53 -6.06
C LEU A 59 -0.35 9.67 -5.37
N SER A 60 -1.30 10.29 -4.67
CA SER A 60 -2.39 9.55 -4.00
C SER A 60 -3.29 8.81 -5.00
N GLN A 61 -3.61 9.44 -6.14
CA GLN A 61 -4.40 8.80 -7.20
C GLN A 61 -3.63 7.67 -7.89
N ARG A 62 -2.32 7.84 -8.12
CA ARG A 62 -1.45 6.78 -8.63
C ARG A 62 -1.45 5.57 -7.70
N PHE A 63 -1.27 5.82 -6.40
CA PHE A 63 -1.24 4.77 -5.39
C PHE A 63 -2.59 4.06 -5.25
N GLU A 64 -3.69 4.81 -5.15
CA GLU A 64 -5.04 4.23 -5.12
C GLU A 64 -5.29 3.37 -6.36
N ARG A 65 -4.94 3.87 -7.55
CA ARG A 65 -5.09 3.11 -8.78
C ARG A 65 -4.22 1.86 -8.82
N TYR A 66 -2.99 1.92 -8.31
CA TYR A 66 -2.14 0.74 -8.16
C TYR A 66 -2.78 -0.32 -7.28
N MET A 67 -3.39 0.07 -6.14
CA MET A 67 -4.06 -0.88 -5.25
C MET A 67 -5.19 -1.65 -5.95
N TYR A 68 -5.92 -1.02 -6.88
CA TYR A 68 -7.01 -1.66 -7.60
C TYR A 68 -6.57 -2.40 -8.87
N LEU A 69 -5.54 -1.92 -9.57
CA LEU A 69 -5.17 -2.40 -10.90
C LEU A 69 -3.80 -3.08 -10.95
N ALA A 70 -3.23 -3.47 -9.79
CA ALA A 70 -1.90 -4.08 -9.74
C ALA A 70 -1.76 -5.27 -10.72
N ASP A 71 -2.77 -6.13 -10.82
CA ASP A 71 -2.73 -7.29 -11.73
C ASP A 71 -2.76 -6.92 -13.23
N GLU A 72 -3.19 -5.69 -13.57
CA GLU A 72 -3.30 -5.21 -14.94
C GLU A 72 -2.00 -4.57 -15.46
N GLY A 73 -0.99 -4.39 -14.61
CA GLY A 73 0.27 -3.76 -14.99
C GLY A 73 1.02 -3.04 -13.87
N GLY A 74 0.66 -3.27 -12.61
CA GLY A 74 1.47 -2.86 -11.47
C GLY A 74 2.53 -3.91 -11.16
N HIS A 75 3.74 -3.44 -10.86
CA HIS A 75 4.87 -4.33 -10.53
C HIS A 75 5.45 -3.97 -9.17
N LEU A 76 5.72 -4.99 -8.34
CA LEU A 76 6.58 -4.84 -7.17
C LEU A 76 8.01 -5.08 -7.63
N VAL A 77 8.77 -4.00 -7.80
CA VAL A 77 10.10 -4.07 -8.42
C VAL A 77 11.22 -4.26 -7.40
N ASP A 78 11.00 -3.79 -6.16
CA ASP A 78 11.91 -4.04 -5.05
C ASP A 78 11.17 -4.21 -3.74
N LYS A 79 11.78 -5.01 -2.86
CA LYS A 79 11.36 -5.19 -1.48
C LYS A 79 12.57 -5.08 -0.58
N PHE A 80 12.42 -4.39 0.54
CA PHE A 80 13.41 -4.27 1.59
C PHE A 80 12.80 -4.72 2.91
N VAL A 81 13.60 -5.44 3.71
CA VAL A 81 13.28 -5.81 5.09
C VAL A 81 14.43 -5.34 5.96
N ALA A 82 14.14 -4.48 6.95
CA ALA A 82 15.13 -3.82 7.80
C ALA A 82 16.30 -3.20 6.98
N GLY A 83 16.00 -2.60 5.84
CA GLY A 83 16.97 -1.94 4.95
C GLY A 83 17.75 -2.89 4.04
N GLN A 84 17.53 -4.21 4.13
CA GLN A 84 18.16 -5.18 3.22
C GLN A 84 17.23 -5.49 2.05
N ARG A 85 17.74 -5.32 0.82
CA ARG A 85 17.01 -5.71 -0.39
C ARG A 85 16.81 -7.22 -0.43
N ILE A 86 15.58 -7.64 -0.70
CA ILE A 86 15.18 -9.03 -0.83
C ILE A 86 15.08 -9.38 -2.31
N ASP A 87 15.58 -10.56 -2.68
CA ASP A 87 15.43 -11.12 -4.02
C ASP A 87 13.97 -11.53 -4.26
N LEU A 88 13.42 -11.12 -5.41
CA LEU A 88 12.04 -11.35 -5.82
C LEU A 88 11.93 -12.36 -6.99
N SER A 89 13.05 -12.98 -7.40
CA SER A 89 13.10 -13.97 -8.49
C SER A 89 12.38 -15.28 -8.20
#